data_AF-U1PIZ4-F1
#
_entry.id   AF-U1PIZ4-F1
#
_cell.length_a   1.000
_cell.length_b   1.000
_cell.length_c   1.000
_cell.angle_alpha   90.00
_cell.angle_beta   90.00
_cell.angle_gamma   90.00
#
_symmetry.space_group_name_H-M   'P 1'
#
loop_
_entity.id
_entity.type
_entity.pdbx_description
1 polymer ?
#
loop_
_entity_poly.entity_id
_entity_poly.type
_entity_poly.pdbx_seq_one_letter_code
_entity_poly.pdbx_strand_id
1 'polypeptide(L)' 'MVKLNVKVPKRLLEELDELSEELNYTNRSEFIREVLRDTTEPILTPGAQEGISQGYADVAAGRTASHKEMKERFGLNDE' A
#
# COMPACT_ATOMS: atom_id res chain seq x y z
N MET A 1 4.75 -23.21 15.21
CA MET A 1 3.76 -22.65 14.26
C MET A 1 2.38 -22.85 14.86
N VAL A 2 1.61 -21.79 15.07
CA VAL A 2 0.26 -21.86 15.66
C VAL A 2 -0.75 -22.04 14.53
N LYS A 3 -1.71 -22.96 14.67
CA LYS A 3 -2.83 -23.12 13.73
C LYS A 3 -4.00 -22.25 14.20
N LEU A 4 -4.42 -21.31 13.36
CA LEU A 4 -5.62 -20.51 13.59
C LEU A 4 -6.77 -21.10 12.76
N ASN A 5 -7.90 -21.39 13.41
CA ASN A 5 -9.11 -21.83 12.72
C ASN A 5 -10.10 -20.66 12.70
N VAL A 6 -10.47 -20.21 11.50
CA VAL A 6 -11.37 -19.07 11.30
C VAL A 6 -12.60 -19.55 10.53
N LYS A 7 -13.79 -19.14 10.97
CA LYS A 7 -15.02 -19.34 10.20
C LYS A 7 -15.22 -18.15 9.27
N VAL A 8 -15.40 -18.42 7.99
CA VAL A 8 -15.71 -17.42 6.98
C VAL A 8 -16.92 -17.85 6.15
N PRO A 9 -17.70 -16.90 5.58
CA PRO A 9 -18.72 -17.24 4.59
C PRO A 9 -18.12 -17.99 3.40
N LYS A 10 -18.88 -18.93 2.81
CA LYS A 10 -18.41 -19.73 1.67
C LYS A 10 -17.97 -18.88 0.48
N ARG A 11 -18.77 -17.89 0.13
CA ARG A 11 -18.46 -16.93 -0.94
C ARG A 11 -17.13 -16.21 -0.69
N LEU A 12 -16.88 -15.77 0.54
CA LEU A 12 -15.61 -15.12 0.88
C LEU A 12 -14.45 -16.11 0.78
N LEU A 13 -14.66 -17.38 1.14
CA LEU A 13 -13.63 -18.40 0.99
C LEU A 13 -13.24 -18.62 -0.48
N GLU A 14 -14.22 -18.63 -1.37
CA GLU A 14 -14.03 -18.74 -2.82
C GLU A 14 -13.27 -17.52 -3.37
N GLU A 15 -13.68 -16.30 -3.01
CA GLU A 15 -13.00 -15.05 -3.40
C GLU A 15 -11.54 -15.02 -2.90
N LEU A 16 -11.26 -15.53 -1.70
CA LEU A 16 -9.90 -15.64 -1.15
C LEU A 16 -9.05 -16.70 -1.87
N ASP A 17 -9.65 -17.79 -2.32
CA ASP A 17 -8.95 -18.83 -3.09
C ASP A 17 -8.59 -18.31 -4.48
N GLU A 18 -9.55 -17.68 -5.18
CA GLU A 18 -9.32 -17.07 -6.49
C GLU A 18 -8.21 -16.02 -6.41
N LEU A 19 -8.27 -15.10 -5.45
CA LEU A 19 -7.26 -14.06 -5.30
C LEU A 19 -5.87 -14.64 -4.93
N SER A 20 -5.84 -15.68 -4.10
CA SER A 20 -4.59 -16.39 -3.77
C SER A 20 -3.94 -17.00 -5.02
N GLU A 21 -4.74 -17.55 -5.93
CA GLU A 21 -4.26 -18.12 -7.20
C GLU A 21 -3.80 -17.02 -8.17
N GLU A 22 -4.58 -15.95 -8.33
CA GLU A 22 -4.24 -14.82 -9.21
C GLU A 22 -2.90 -14.17 -8.83
N LEU A 23 -2.64 -14.07 -7.52
CA LEU A 23 -1.38 -13.53 -6.98
C LEU A 23 -0.24 -14.57 -6.91
N ASN A 24 -0.46 -15.79 -7.42
CA ASN A 24 0.52 -16.87 -7.51
C ASN A 24 1.07 -17.37 -6.15
N TYR A 25 0.25 -17.36 -5.10
CA TYR A 25 0.61 -17.99 -3.83
C TYR A 25 0.55 -19.51 -3.93
N THR A 26 1.46 -20.19 -3.22
CA THR A 26 1.51 -21.66 -3.21
C THR A 26 0.27 -22.27 -2.54
N ASN A 27 -0.31 -21.57 -1.56
CA ASN A 27 -1.54 -21.96 -0.87
C ASN A 27 -2.19 -20.77 -0.15
N ARG A 28 -3.51 -20.88 0.09
CA ARG A 28 -4.29 -19.90 0.85
C ARG A 28 -3.68 -19.53 2.21
N SER A 29 -3.08 -20.47 2.93
CA SER A 29 -2.51 -20.17 4.26
C SER A 29 -1.29 -19.26 4.16
N GLU A 30 -0.57 -19.25 3.05
CA GLU A 30 0.52 -18.32 2.77
C GLU A 30 -0.02 -16.92 2.49
N PHE A 31 -0.98 -16.81 1.56
CA PHE A 31 -1.67 -15.57 1.25
C PHE A 31 -2.24 -14.89 2.51
N ILE A 32 -3.02 -15.63 3.32
CA ILE A 32 -3.63 -15.09 4.55
C ILE A 32 -2.57 -14.61 5.55
N ARG A 33 -1.42 -15.29 5.65
CA ARG A 33 -0.33 -14.86 6.54
C ARG A 33 0.28 -13.54 6.09
N GLU A 34 0.40 -13.31 4.80
CA GLU A 34 0.92 -12.05 4.27
C GLU A 34 -0.06 -10.89 4.50
N VAL A 35 -1.34 -11.08 4.18
CA VAL A 35 -2.38 -10.07 4.39
C VAL A 35 -2.46 -9.67 5.88
N LEU A 36 -2.43 -10.65 6.79
CA LEU A 36 -2.43 -10.37 8.22
C LEU A 36 -1.15 -9.64 8.65
N ARG A 37 0.01 -9.98 8.08
CA ARG A 37 1.27 -9.29 8.37
C ARG A 37 1.22 -7.84 7.90
N ASP A 38 0.79 -7.57 6.67
CA ASP A 38 0.66 -6.22 6.15
C ASP A 38 -0.34 -5.39 6.97
N THR A 39 -1.38 -6.02 7.53
CA THR A 39 -2.30 -5.31 8.44
C THR A 39 -1.62 -4.89 9.74
N THR A 40 -0.73 -5.73 10.30
CA THR A 40 -0.03 -5.45 11.57
C THR A 40 1.26 -4.65 11.40
N GLU A 41 1.88 -4.74 10.24
CA GLU A 41 3.16 -4.15 9.86
C GLU A 41 3.02 -3.55 8.44
N PRO A 42 2.17 -2.52 8.26
CA PRO A 42 1.84 -2.02 6.94
C PRO A 42 3.05 -1.36 6.28
N ILE A 43 3.28 -1.70 5.01
CA ILE A 43 4.29 -1.02 4.19
C ILE A 43 3.99 0.49 4.12
N LEU A 44 2.71 0.84 3.97
CA LEU A 44 2.23 2.21 4.01
C LEU A 44 1.48 2.46 5.31
N THR A 45 2.10 3.20 6.22
CA THR A 45 1.41 3.70 7.42
C THR A 45 0.21 4.57 7.02
N PRO A 46 -0.80 4.73 7.90
CA PRO A 46 -1.95 5.59 7.60
C PRO A 46 -1.57 7.01 7.15
N GLY A 47 -0.55 7.62 7.79
CA GLY A 47 -0.05 8.93 7.37
C GLY A 47 0.65 8.93 6.01
N ALA A 48 1.32 7.83 5.63
CA ALA A 48 1.89 7.68 4.30
C ALA A 48 0.79 7.55 3.23
N GLN A 49 -0.30 6.83 3.52
CA GLN A 49 -1.46 6.74 2.61
C GLN A 49 -2.12 8.11 2.40
N GLU A 50 -2.29 8.88 3.48
CA GLU A 50 -2.81 10.25 3.40
C GLU A 50 -1.88 11.15 2.57
N GLY A 51 -0.57 11.08 2.78
CA GLY A 51 0.41 11.82 2.00
C GLY A 51 0.37 11.50 0.50
N ILE A 52 0.22 10.22 0.13
CA ILE A 52 0.06 9.81 -1.28
C ILE A 52 -1.23 10.41 -1.87
N SER A 53 -2.34 10.32 -1.13
CA SER A 53 -3.63 10.88 -1.58
C SER A 53 -3.55 12.39 -1.78
N GLN A 54 -2.91 13.10 -0.84
CA GLN A 54 -2.68 14.54 -0.94
C GLN A 54 -1.79 14.88 -2.13
N GLY A 55 -0.76 14.09 -2.41
CA GLY A 55 0.12 14.27 -3.58
C GLY A 55 -0.65 14.23 -4.91
N TYR A 56 -1.60 13.30 -5.07
CA TYR A 56 -2.47 13.29 -6.26
C TYR A 56 -3.34 14.54 -6.36
N ALA A 57 -3.89 15.01 -5.24
CA ALA A 57 -4.68 16.24 -5.19
C ALA A 57 -3.83 17.49 -5.51
N ASP A 58 -2.57 17.52 -5.07
CA ASP A 58 -1.62 18.60 -5.34
C ASP A 58 -1.24 18.67 -6.81
N VAL A 59 -1.02 17.52 -7.46
CA VAL A 59 -0.80 17.44 -8.92
C VAL A 59 -2.01 17.96 -9.68
N ALA A 60 -3.21 17.47 -9.35
CA ALA A 60 -4.45 17.88 -10.02
C ALA A 60 -4.74 19.38 -9.87
N ALA A 61 -4.37 19.97 -8.73
CA ALA A 61 -4.55 21.39 -8.44
C ALA A 61 -3.37 22.27 -8.86
N GLY A 62 -2.33 21.72 -9.50
CA GLY A 62 -1.15 22.47 -9.93
C GLY A 62 -0.31 23.03 -8.77
N ARG A 63 -0.38 22.43 -7.57
CA ARG A 63 0.40 22.82 -6.38
C ARG A 63 1.80 22.20 -6.34
N THR A 64 2.24 21.57 -7.42
CA THR A 64 3.58 20.99 -7.56
C THR A 64 4.58 22.06 -8.00
N ALA A 65 5.82 21.96 -7.52
CA ALA A 65 6.92 22.81 -7.96
C ALA A 65 7.98 21.98 -8.70
N SER A 66 8.63 22.58 -9.68
CA SER A 66 9.78 22.00 -10.37
C SER A 66 11.03 22.02 -9.48
N HIS A 67 12.00 21.17 -9.82
CA HIS A 67 13.29 21.14 -9.13
C HIS A 67 14.02 22.48 -9.17
N LYS A 68 13.94 23.20 -10.29
CA LYS A 68 14.58 24.52 -10.46
C LYS A 68 13.95 25.56 -9.52
N GLU A 69 12.62 25.62 -9.47
CA GLU A 69 11.90 26.55 -8.58
C GLU A 69 12.23 26.27 -7.11
N MET A 70 12.34 24.99 -6.73
CA MET A 70 12.71 24.60 -5.38
C MET A 70 14.18 24.94 -5.06
N LYS A 71 15.11 24.71 -5.99
CA LYS A 71 16.51 25.11 -5.82
C LYS A 71 16.66 26.61 -5.58
N GLU A 72 15.98 27.44 -6.38
CA GLU A 72 15.98 28.89 -6.21
C GLU A 72 15.37 29.30 -4.86
N ARG A 73 14.21 28.73 -4.51
CA ARG A 73 13.51 29.03 -3.24
C ARG A 73 14.34 28.69 -2.00
N PHE A 74 15.13 27.62 -2.03
CA PHE A 74 15.94 27.17 -0.91
C PHE A 74 17.42 27.60 -0.99
N GLY A 75 17.81 28.38 -2.00
CA GLY A 75 19.19 28.85 -2.16
C GLY A 75 20.19 27.72 -2.47
N LEU A 76 19.75 26.67 -3.16
CA LEU A 76 20.54 25.48 -3.53
C LEU A 76 20.98 25.52 -5.01
N ASN A 77 21.12 26.71 -5.59
CA ASN A 77 21.71 26.84 -6.91
C ASN A 77 23.21 26.55 -6.79
N ASP A 78 23.68 25.52 -7.50
CA ASP A 78 25.10 25.24 -7.64
C ASP A 78 25.76 26.45 -8.32
N GLU A 79 26.90 26.93 -7.81
CA GLU A 79 27.71 28.00 -8.43
C GLU A 79 28.10 27.67 -9.87
#